data_AF-A0A849DYE9-F1
#
_entry.id   AF-A0A849DYE9-F1
#
_cell.length_a   1.000
_cell.length_b   1.000
_cell.length_c   1.000
_cell.angle_alpha   90.00
_cell.angle_beta   90.00
_cell.angle_gamma   90.00
#
_symmetry.space_group_name_H-M   'P 1'
#
loop_
_entity.id
_entity.type
_entity.pdbx_description
1 polymer ?
#
loop_
_entity_poly.entity_id
_entity_poly.type
_entity_poly.pdbx_seq_one_letter_code
_entity_poly.pdbx_strand_id
1 'polypeptide(L)'
;YNHTAEGSEFGPTYSLRGIDNIAYYRLNKKNRAHYLNHSGCGNALDLTHPRVLQLVMDSLRYLATKIGVDGFRYDLASVLGRDSQHKFDSESHFFSCLKQDPVLCRLKHISEPWDIGTGGYQLGQYPHDWYEWNDRFRDSVRRFWRGDMGVSPEFARRMHGSSDLFEHRARSPYASINFITAHDGMNLRDLVTYENKHNLANLEDNSDGHSANYSANYGVEGETDDPEINKLRLRQRKNLLASLFLAQGTPMMLAGDEMSHTQQGNNNCYCQNNEISWLNWDFDPGNDEIFQFCKKLIEVRQQHPLINRPAMPHGLVVSNRTGLSDISWFGLDGSPLQESSWRKPDLKTFAMMLAATQREPTSNLSEIICSLDDAVIILFNASDSDVSFNLPDQSGVWALEFDTAETITNSNDNKPYIEDLSVKLTAHSCAMYRYTHVQANHHNSELSHD
;
A
#
# COMPACT_ATOMS: atom_id res chain seq x y z
N TYR A 1 3.18 14.03 18.22
CA TYR A 1 3.44 15.49 18.14
C TYR A 1 2.20 16.34 17.88
N ASN A 2 1.06 15.76 17.48
CA ASN A 2 -0.15 16.53 17.21
C ASN A 2 -0.96 16.86 18.49
N HIS A 3 -0.94 16.00 19.52
CA HIS A 3 -1.66 16.16 20.78
C HIS A 3 -0.84 15.66 22.00
N THR A 4 -1.43 15.75 23.20
CA THR A 4 -0.86 15.25 24.47
C THR A 4 -1.91 14.53 25.32
N ALA A 5 -1.45 13.70 26.26
CA ALA A 5 -2.29 12.99 27.23
C ALA A 5 -2.96 13.91 28.29
N GLU A 6 -2.71 15.22 28.27
CA GLU A 6 -3.41 16.17 29.15
C GLU A 6 -4.88 16.40 28.74
N GLY A 7 -5.31 15.90 27.57
CA GLY A 7 -6.70 15.93 27.11
C GLY A 7 -7.27 17.35 26.93
N SER A 8 -8.60 17.46 26.99
CA SER A 8 -9.32 18.75 26.95
C SER A 8 -9.23 19.50 28.28
N GLU A 9 -9.98 20.59 28.44
CA GLU A 9 -10.08 21.37 29.68
C GLU A 9 -10.48 20.55 30.92
N PHE A 10 -11.13 19.40 30.73
CA PHE A 10 -11.49 18.47 31.81
C PHE A 10 -10.41 17.43 32.12
N GLY A 11 -9.37 17.37 31.29
CA GLY A 11 -8.25 16.45 31.46
C GLY A 11 -7.30 16.87 32.58
N PRO A 12 -6.28 16.03 32.85
CA PRO A 12 -5.33 16.26 33.93
C PRO A 12 -4.33 17.40 33.62
N THR A 13 -3.63 17.85 34.66
CA THR A 13 -2.47 18.75 34.54
C THR A 13 -1.22 17.99 34.99
N TYR A 14 -0.45 17.47 34.02
CA TYR A 14 0.78 16.72 34.25
C TYR A 14 2.05 17.51 33.89
N SER A 15 2.01 18.35 32.85
CA SER A 15 3.21 18.96 32.27
C SER A 15 2.93 20.30 31.59
N LEU A 16 2.71 20.31 30.27
CA LEU A 16 2.71 21.53 29.44
C LEU A 16 1.61 22.51 29.85
N ARG A 17 0.45 21.99 30.24
CA ARG A 17 -0.67 22.79 30.76
C ARG A 17 -0.28 23.58 32.01
N GLY A 18 0.46 22.96 32.93
CA GLY A 18 0.90 23.59 34.17
C GLY A 18 2.07 24.55 33.97
N ILE A 19 2.88 24.32 32.93
CA ILE A 19 4.05 25.16 32.61
C ILE A 19 3.60 26.44 31.88
N ASP A 20 2.92 26.29 30.73
CA ASP A 20 2.39 27.42 29.96
C ASP A 20 1.28 26.95 29.00
N ASN A 21 0.07 26.81 29.52
CA ASN A 21 -1.08 26.34 28.74
C ASN A 21 -1.33 27.16 27.46
N ILE A 22 -1.09 28.48 27.52
CA ILE A 22 -1.37 29.41 26.44
C ILE A 22 -0.41 29.21 25.28
N ALA A 23 0.86 28.93 25.59
CA ALA A 23 1.88 28.73 24.58
C ALA A 23 1.78 27.35 23.93
N TYR A 24 1.55 26.29 24.71
CA TYR A 24 1.65 24.92 24.22
C TYR A 24 0.46 24.44 23.40
N TYR A 25 -0.74 24.94 23.68
CA TYR A 25 -1.96 24.41 23.10
C TYR A 25 -2.70 25.40 22.22
N ARG A 26 -3.35 24.88 21.19
CA ARG A 26 -4.31 25.66 20.40
C ARG A 26 -5.59 25.85 21.19
N LEU A 27 -5.86 27.09 21.58
CA LEU A 27 -7.04 27.47 22.34
C LEU A 27 -8.08 28.15 21.44
N ASN A 28 -9.35 28.02 21.81
CA ASN A 28 -10.42 28.73 21.12
C ASN A 28 -10.27 30.25 21.31
N LYS A 29 -10.25 31.00 20.19
CA LYS A 29 -10.03 32.46 20.20
C LYS A 29 -11.12 33.23 20.95
N LYS A 30 -12.35 32.73 20.98
CA LYS A 30 -13.50 33.37 21.68
C LYS A 30 -13.53 33.02 23.15
N ASN A 31 -13.17 31.78 23.51
CA ASN A 31 -13.10 31.36 24.90
C ASN A 31 -11.87 30.47 25.12
N ARG A 32 -10.81 31.07 25.67
CA ARG A 32 -9.51 30.42 25.88
C ARG A 32 -9.52 29.36 26.97
N ALA A 33 -10.64 29.17 27.67
CA ALA A 33 -10.84 28.02 28.55
C ALA A 33 -11.00 26.70 27.78
N HIS A 34 -11.33 26.73 26.48
CA HIS A 34 -11.52 25.55 25.65
C HIS A 34 -10.38 25.36 24.64
N TYR A 35 -10.08 24.10 24.35
CA TYR A 35 -9.05 23.68 23.40
C TYR A 35 -9.65 23.47 22.01
N LEU A 36 -8.85 23.69 20.98
CA LEU A 36 -9.15 23.21 19.63
C LEU A 36 -8.71 21.74 19.52
N ASN A 37 -9.60 20.89 19.01
CA ASN A 37 -9.40 19.44 18.97
C ASN A 37 -9.35 18.92 17.53
N HIS A 38 -8.27 19.23 16.80
CA HIS A 38 -8.05 18.69 15.46
C HIS A 38 -7.55 17.23 15.46
N SER A 39 -7.11 16.72 16.62
CA SER A 39 -6.62 15.34 16.78
C SER A 39 -7.72 14.34 17.13
N GLY A 40 -8.83 14.80 17.73
CA GLY A 40 -9.82 13.92 18.35
C GLY A 40 -9.50 13.57 19.81
N CYS A 41 -8.30 13.86 20.29
CA CYS A 41 -7.81 13.48 21.62
C CYS A 41 -8.00 14.57 22.70
N GLY A 42 -8.79 15.61 22.41
CA GLY A 42 -9.17 16.67 23.34
C GLY A 42 -8.33 17.95 23.24
N ASN A 43 -7.12 17.88 22.69
CA ASN A 43 -6.25 19.04 22.44
C ASN A 43 -5.43 18.89 21.15
N ALA A 44 -4.84 20.00 20.71
CA ALA A 44 -3.81 20.01 19.67
C ALA A 44 -2.67 20.96 20.08
N LEU A 45 -1.42 20.54 19.84
CA LEU A 45 -0.24 21.38 20.08
C LEU A 45 -0.17 22.55 19.10
N ASP A 46 0.28 23.71 19.59
CA ASP A 46 0.45 24.92 18.77
C ASP A 46 1.86 25.06 18.20
N LEU A 47 2.14 24.38 17.09
CA LEU A 47 3.43 24.47 16.40
C LEU A 47 3.67 25.84 15.73
N THR A 48 2.71 26.78 15.80
CA THR A 48 2.96 28.17 15.39
C THR A 48 3.77 28.93 16.44
N HIS A 49 3.77 28.47 17.70
CA HIS A 49 4.56 29.07 18.78
C HIS A 49 6.02 28.59 18.72
N PRO A 50 7.02 29.51 18.69
CA PRO A 50 8.42 29.14 18.47
C PRO A 50 9.00 28.13 19.46
N ARG A 51 8.59 28.16 20.74
CA ARG A 51 9.07 27.22 21.76
C ARG A 51 8.45 25.83 21.66
N VAL A 52 7.21 25.74 21.15
CA VAL A 52 6.55 24.45 20.90
C VAL A 52 7.17 23.81 19.67
N LEU A 53 7.37 24.60 18.61
CA LEU A 53 8.10 24.15 17.44
C LEU A 53 9.51 23.69 17.82
N GLN A 54 10.25 24.48 18.60
CA GLN A 54 11.57 24.09 19.09
C GLN A 54 11.53 22.76 19.86
N LEU A 55 10.57 22.57 20.77
CA LEU A 55 10.42 21.31 21.51
C LEU A 55 10.28 20.11 20.55
N VAL A 56 9.44 20.23 19.53
CA VAL A 56 9.26 19.17 18.52
C VAL A 56 10.56 18.94 17.73
N MET A 57 11.21 20.01 17.26
CA MET A 57 12.45 19.91 16.49
C MET A 57 13.60 19.29 17.32
N ASP A 58 13.74 19.69 18.59
CA ASP A 58 14.75 19.16 19.50
C ASP A 58 14.49 17.68 19.82
N SER A 59 13.22 17.30 20.01
CA SER A 59 12.83 15.90 20.19
C SER A 59 13.19 15.03 18.97
N LEU A 60 12.87 15.50 17.75
CA LEU A 60 13.23 14.81 16.52
C LEU A 60 14.75 14.66 16.37
N ARG A 61 15.53 15.72 16.63
CA ARG A 61 17.00 15.66 16.58
C ARG A 61 17.57 14.73 17.63
N TYR A 62 16.99 14.71 18.83
CA TYR A 62 17.40 13.80 19.89
C TYR A 62 17.21 12.35 19.46
N LEU A 63 16.02 12.00 18.95
CA LEU A 63 15.74 10.64 18.45
C LEU A 63 16.70 10.26 17.30
N ALA A 64 16.95 11.16 16.37
CA ALA A 64 17.86 10.90 15.26
C ALA A 64 19.32 10.71 15.70
N THR A 65 19.85 11.64 16.51
CA THR A 65 21.30 11.71 16.79
C THR A 65 21.74 10.95 18.03
N LYS A 66 20.84 10.73 18.99
CA LYS A 66 21.14 10.05 20.26
C LYS A 66 20.60 8.63 20.31
N ILE A 67 19.42 8.41 19.72
CA ILE A 67 18.80 7.08 19.70
C ILE A 67 19.12 6.34 18.40
N GLY A 68 19.42 7.06 17.31
CA GLY A 68 19.79 6.48 16.02
C GLY A 68 18.60 6.15 15.12
N VAL A 69 17.49 6.89 15.26
CA VAL A 69 16.29 6.70 14.44
C VAL A 69 16.50 7.21 13.00
N ASP A 70 16.21 6.37 12.00
CA ASP A 70 16.40 6.65 10.55
C ASP A 70 15.26 7.45 9.89
N GLY A 71 14.15 7.65 10.60
CA GLY A 71 12.97 8.32 10.07
C GLY A 71 11.76 8.24 10.98
N PHE A 72 10.69 8.93 10.59
CA PHE A 72 9.49 9.09 11.40
C PHE A 72 8.23 8.91 10.56
N ARG A 73 7.26 8.13 11.08
CA ARG A 73 5.85 8.17 10.67
C ARG A 73 5.10 9.10 11.61
N TYR A 74 4.58 10.19 11.08
CA TYR A 74 3.86 11.21 11.83
C TYR A 74 2.36 10.88 11.84
N ASP A 75 1.87 10.54 13.02
CA ASP A 75 0.44 10.41 13.34
C ASP A 75 -0.29 11.75 13.17
N LEU A 76 -1.48 11.71 12.55
CA LEU A 76 -2.33 12.84 12.19
C LEU A 76 -1.50 14.06 11.74
N ALA A 77 -0.64 13.84 10.75
CA ALA A 77 0.44 14.75 10.40
C ALA A 77 -0.08 16.14 9.96
N SER A 78 -1.34 16.21 9.50
CA SER A 78 -1.95 17.46 9.02
C SER A 78 -2.05 18.50 10.14
N VAL A 79 -2.17 18.08 11.40
CA VAL A 79 -2.18 18.99 12.55
C VAL A 79 -0.87 19.79 12.64
N LEU A 80 0.26 19.17 12.29
CA LEU A 80 1.58 19.78 12.35
C LEU A 80 1.75 20.92 11.33
N GLY A 81 1.04 20.80 10.20
CA GLY A 81 1.03 21.79 9.13
C GLY A 81 0.01 22.92 9.31
N ARG A 82 -0.76 22.95 10.40
CA ARG A 82 -1.79 23.98 10.60
C ARG A 82 -1.16 25.34 10.94
N ASP A 83 -1.57 26.39 10.25
CA ASP A 83 -1.15 27.77 10.52
C ASP A 83 -1.94 28.41 11.70
N SER A 84 -1.80 29.73 11.89
CA SER A 84 -2.51 30.50 12.93
C SER A 84 -4.01 30.71 12.63
N GLN A 85 -4.43 30.41 11.40
CA GLN A 85 -5.79 30.41 10.88
C GLN A 85 -6.38 28.99 10.87
N HIS A 86 -5.63 28.00 11.39
CA HIS A 86 -5.98 26.59 11.43
C HIS A 86 -6.14 25.95 10.05
N LYS A 87 -5.49 26.49 9.01
CA LYS A 87 -5.44 25.87 7.69
C LYS A 87 -4.13 25.10 7.53
N PHE A 88 -4.19 23.95 6.86
CA PHE A 88 -2.98 23.24 6.49
C PHE A 88 -2.19 24.03 5.45
N ASP A 89 -0.89 24.13 5.66
CA ASP A 89 0.07 24.70 4.72
C ASP A 89 1.30 23.78 4.63
N SER A 90 1.61 23.31 3.41
CA SER A 90 2.78 22.47 3.15
C SER A 90 4.10 23.23 3.35
N GLU A 91 4.07 24.56 3.39
CA GLU A 91 5.23 25.42 3.66
C GLU A 91 5.22 26.00 5.09
N SER A 92 4.37 25.47 5.98
CA SER A 92 4.27 25.91 7.37
C SER A 92 5.63 25.94 8.10
N HIS A 93 5.70 26.64 9.23
CA HIS A 93 6.92 26.75 10.04
C HIS A 93 7.54 25.38 10.36
N PHE A 94 6.72 24.36 10.64
CA PHE A 94 7.19 23.01 10.91
C PHE A 94 7.92 22.40 9.71
N PHE A 95 7.28 22.37 8.53
CA PHE A 95 7.89 21.81 7.33
C PHE A 95 9.13 22.61 6.89
N SER A 96 9.06 23.94 6.95
CA SER A 96 10.19 24.82 6.65
C SER A 96 11.39 24.53 7.57
N CYS A 97 11.16 24.42 8.90
CA CYS A 97 12.22 24.13 9.86
C CYS A 97 12.82 22.74 9.65
N LEU A 98 12.01 21.74 9.34
CA LEU A 98 12.45 20.37 9.09
C LEU A 98 13.27 20.27 7.80
N LYS A 99 12.83 20.92 6.72
CA LYS A 99 13.51 20.91 5.42
C LYS A 99 14.90 21.56 5.45
N GLN A 100 15.06 22.64 6.22
CA GLN A 100 16.37 23.32 6.35
C GLN A 100 17.29 22.67 7.39
N ASP A 101 16.77 21.80 8.26
CA ASP A 101 17.54 21.24 9.36
C ASP A 101 18.62 20.26 8.84
N PRO A 102 19.91 20.47 9.15
CA PRO A 102 21.00 19.69 8.56
C PRO A 102 21.01 18.22 8.96
N VAL A 103 20.33 17.86 10.06
CA VAL A 103 20.17 16.47 10.51
C VAL A 103 18.88 15.89 9.95
N LEU A 104 17.76 16.56 10.18
CA LEU A 104 16.44 15.97 9.93
C LEU A 104 16.11 15.87 8.44
N CYS A 105 16.58 16.79 7.60
CA CYS A 105 16.26 16.78 6.17
C CYS A 105 16.78 15.56 5.40
N ARG A 106 17.64 14.74 6.04
CA ARG A 106 18.20 13.51 5.46
C ARG A 106 17.44 12.24 5.85
N LEU A 107 16.46 12.35 6.75
CA LEU A 107 15.72 11.22 7.29
C LEU A 107 14.45 10.94 6.48
N LYS A 108 13.86 9.76 6.69
CA LYS A 108 12.57 9.43 6.06
C LYS A 108 11.44 10.10 6.83
N HIS A 109 10.53 10.76 6.12
CA HIS A 109 9.35 11.39 6.71
C HIS A 109 8.09 10.85 6.05
N ILE A 110 7.31 10.10 6.82
CA ILE A 110 6.07 9.47 6.38
C ILE A 110 4.91 10.16 7.09
N SER A 111 3.91 10.66 6.37
CA SER A 111 2.70 11.23 6.98
C SER A 111 1.57 10.22 7.02
N GLU A 112 0.76 10.31 8.08
CA GLU A 112 -0.67 10.10 7.97
C GLU A 112 -1.29 11.40 7.45
N PRO A 113 -1.65 11.49 6.16
CA PRO A 113 -1.93 12.77 5.50
C PRO A 113 -3.34 13.28 5.75
N TRP A 114 -3.82 13.13 6.98
CA TRP A 114 -5.10 13.66 7.42
C TRP A 114 -5.11 14.04 8.90
N ASP A 115 -6.15 14.76 9.29
CA ASP A 115 -6.59 14.90 10.68
C ASP A 115 -8.13 15.04 10.68
N ILE A 116 -8.77 15.06 11.86
CA ILE A 116 -10.23 15.11 11.95
C ILE A 116 -10.82 16.53 11.85
N GLY A 117 -9.96 17.55 11.81
CA GLY A 117 -10.36 18.95 11.70
C GLY A 117 -10.85 19.30 10.30
N THR A 118 -11.59 20.42 10.19
CA THR A 118 -12.02 20.94 8.89
C THR A 118 -10.82 21.15 7.97
N GLY A 119 -10.93 20.65 6.73
CA GLY A 119 -9.83 20.66 5.76
C GLY A 119 -8.64 19.79 6.16
N GLY A 120 -8.84 18.77 6.99
CA GLY A 120 -7.78 17.89 7.50
C GLY A 120 -7.25 16.90 6.47
N TYR A 121 -8.06 16.48 5.49
CA TYR A 121 -7.63 15.52 4.45
C TYR A 121 -6.69 16.17 3.44
N GLN A 122 -5.44 15.74 3.42
CA GLN A 122 -4.31 16.36 2.71
C GLN A 122 -3.47 15.34 1.92
N LEU A 123 -4.06 14.21 1.52
CA LEU A 123 -3.38 13.21 0.69
C LEU A 123 -2.83 13.86 -0.60
N GLY A 124 -1.54 13.66 -0.84
CA GLY A 124 -0.79 14.22 -1.95
C GLY A 124 -0.32 15.67 -1.72
N GLN A 125 -0.74 16.35 -0.65
CA GLN A 125 -0.46 17.78 -0.45
C GLN A 125 0.81 18.06 0.38
N TYR A 126 1.56 17.03 0.77
CA TYR A 126 2.78 17.19 1.58
C TYR A 126 3.98 17.65 0.72
N PRO A 127 5.05 18.17 1.36
CA PRO A 127 6.28 18.54 0.65
C PRO A 127 6.88 17.38 -0.15
N HIS A 128 7.65 17.70 -1.20
CA HIS A 128 8.11 16.68 -2.16
C HIS A 128 8.92 15.51 -1.57
N ASP A 129 9.69 15.76 -0.49
CA ASP A 129 10.54 14.76 0.18
C ASP A 129 9.78 13.85 1.16
N TRP A 130 8.45 14.01 1.24
CA TRP A 130 7.61 13.23 2.14
C TRP A 130 6.96 12.06 1.42
N TYR A 131 6.82 10.98 2.19
CA TYR A 131 6.02 9.82 1.87
C TYR A 131 4.68 9.92 2.59
N GLU A 132 3.61 9.37 2.02
CA GLU A 132 2.28 9.48 2.61
C GLU A 132 1.59 8.12 2.61
N TRP A 133 0.94 7.78 3.73
CA TRP A 133 0.02 6.65 3.77
C TRP A 133 -1.12 6.86 2.77
N ASN A 134 -1.25 5.94 1.81
CA ASN A 134 -2.25 6.02 0.76
C ASN A 134 -3.50 5.21 1.12
N ASP A 135 -4.44 5.85 1.81
CA ASP A 135 -5.75 5.26 2.14
C ASP A 135 -6.59 4.95 0.90
N ARG A 136 -6.42 5.70 -0.20
CA ARG A 136 -7.09 5.38 -1.47
C ARG A 136 -6.57 4.09 -2.08
N PHE A 137 -5.29 3.76 -1.91
CA PHE A 137 -4.75 2.44 -2.28
C PHE A 137 -5.44 1.36 -1.47
N ARG A 138 -5.42 1.48 -0.15
CA ARG A 138 -6.05 0.56 0.80
C ARG A 138 -7.50 0.27 0.41
N ASP A 139 -8.32 1.32 0.29
CA ASP A 139 -9.75 1.17 0.07
C ASP A 139 -10.08 0.62 -1.31
N SER A 140 -9.38 1.08 -2.36
CA SER A 140 -9.65 0.62 -3.73
C SER A 140 -9.28 -0.85 -3.93
N VAL A 141 -8.15 -1.29 -3.36
CA VAL A 141 -7.71 -2.69 -3.45
C VAL A 141 -8.64 -3.61 -2.64
N ARG A 142 -9.01 -3.22 -1.42
CA ARG A 142 -10.00 -3.97 -0.61
C ARG A 142 -11.32 -4.13 -1.37
N ARG A 143 -11.87 -3.03 -1.92
CA ARG A 143 -13.14 -3.04 -2.65
C ARG A 143 -13.09 -3.83 -3.96
N PHE A 144 -11.98 -3.77 -4.69
CA PHE A 144 -11.79 -4.56 -5.90
C PHE A 144 -11.89 -6.06 -5.62
N TRP A 145 -11.15 -6.56 -4.63
CA TRP A 145 -11.15 -7.98 -4.28
C TRP A 145 -12.41 -8.45 -3.55
N ARG A 146 -13.11 -7.53 -2.88
CA ARG A 146 -14.48 -7.77 -2.39
C ARG A 146 -15.49 -7.94 -3.54
N GLY A 147 -15.19 -7.44 -4.73
CA GLY A 147 -16.04 -7.57 -5.92
C GLY A 147 -17.01 -6.39 -6.12
N ASP A 148 -16.73 -5.22 -5.53
CA ASP A 148 -17.52 -4.01 -5.72
C ASP A 148 -17.59 -3.60 -7.20
N MET A 149 -18.73 -3.04 -7.62
CA MET A 149 -18.92 -2.56 -9.00
C MET A 149 -18.26 -1.20 -9.22
N GLY A 150 -17.70 -0.99 -10.41
CA GLY A 150 -17.16 0.30 -10.87
C GLY A 150 -15.82 0.70 -10.27
N VAL A 151 -15.13 -0.21 -9.57
CA VAL A 151 -13.88 0.10 -8.86
C VAL A 151 -12.62 -0.15 -9.70
N SER A 152 -12.71 -0.91 -10.79
CA SER A 152 -11.55 -1.32 -11.60
C SER A 152 -10.70 -0.18 -12.18
N PRO A 153 -11.27 0.95 -12.66
CA PRO A 153 -10.46 2.09 -13.07
C PRO A 153 -9.64 2.68 -11.91
N GLU A 154 -10.23 2.73 -10.71
CA GLU A 154 -9.55 3.25 -9.53
C GLU A 154 -8.49 2.26 -9.03
N PHE A 155 -8.79 0.96 -9.03
CA PHE A 155 -7.82 -0.10 -8.76
C PHE A 155 -6.61 -0.01 -9.70
N ALA A 156 -6.85 0.13 -11.01
CA ALA A 156 -5.78 0.27 -12.00
C ALA A 156 -4.88 1.48 -11.69
N ARG A 157 -5.48 2.63 -11.34
CA ARG A 157 -4.75 3.84 -10.89
C ARG A 157 -3.88 3.59 -9.66
N ARG A 158 -4.36 2.78 -8.73
CA ARG A 158 -3.60 2.42 -7.52
C ARG A 158 -2.43 1.48 -7.82
N MET A 159 -2.61 0.52 -8.72
CA MET A 159 -1.57 -0.44 -9.11
C MET A 159 -0.38 0.22 -9.82
N HIS A 160 -0.60 1.24 -10.66
CA HIS A 160 0.49 1.91 -11.40
C HIS A 160 1.05 3.18 -10.72
N GLY A 161 0.91 3.30 -9.40
CA GLY A 161 1.66 4.29 -8.61
C GLY A 161 0.89 5.53 -8.21
N SER A 162 -0.44 5.55 -8.41
CA SER A 162 -1.32 6.65 -7.97
C SER A 162 -0.88 8.02 -8.46
N SER A 163 -0.57 8.11 -9.77
CA SER A 163 -0.07 9.33 -10.39
C SER A 163 -1.01 10.53 -10.28
N ASP A 164 -2.31 10.28 -10.28
CA ASP A 164 -3.35 11.28 -10.05
C ASP A 164 -3.24 11.99 -8.69
N LEU A 165 -2.60 11.34 -7.71
CA LEU A 165 -2.36 11.89 -6.37
C LEU A 165 -0.95 12.45 -6.22
N PHE A 166 0.05 11.73 -6.72
CA PHE A 166 1.44 11.99 -6.36
C PHE A 166 2.28 12.56 -7.50
N GLU A 167 1.85 12.52 -8.77
CA GLU A 167 2.68 12.95 -9.90
C GLU A 167 2.68 14.47 -10.12
N HIS A 168 3.10 15.19 -9.10
CA HIS A 168 3.28 16.62 -9.15
C HIS A 168 4.46 17.00 -8.26
N ARG A 169 5.03 18.19 -8.44
CA ARG A 169 6.21 18.67 -7.69
C ARG A 169 7.40 17.68 -7.74
N ALA A 170 7.56 16.99 -8.88
CA ALA A 170 8.63 16.01 -9.12
C ALA A 170 8.70 14.83 -8.14
N ARG A 171 7.56 14.42 -7.57
CA ARG A 171 7.50 13.25 -6.70
C ARG A 171 7.48 11.95 -7.51
N SER A 172 8.14 10.94 -6.95
CA SER A 172 8.27 9.57 -7.49
C SER A 172 7.11 8.69 -7.00
N PRO A 173 6.83 7.52 -7.64
CA PRO A 173 5.91 6.52 -7.08
C PRO A 173 6.16 6.22 -5.61
N TYR A 174 7.42 6.28 -5.16
CA TYR A 174 7.80 6.00 -3.77
C TYR A 174 7.06 6.85 -2.74
N ALA A 175 6.65 8.08 -3.11
CA ALA A 175 5.85 8.98 -2.28
C ALA A 175 4.57 8.32 -1.75
N SER A 176 4.02 7.34 -2.47
CA SER A 176 2.91 6.51 -2.01
C SER A 176 3.40 5.39 -1.11
N ILE A 177 3.05 5.42 0.17
CA ILE A 177 3.10 4.25 1.04
C ILE A 177 1.80 3.46 0.83
N ASN A 178 1.88 2.41 0.03
CA ASN A 178 0.78 1.49 -0.22
C ASN A 178 0.65 0.55 0.96
N PHE A 179 -0.58 0.33 1.44
CA PHE A 179 -0.87 -0.62 2.50
C PHE A 179 -2.28 -1.19 2.34
N ILE A 180 -2.48 -2.44 2.74
CA ILE A 180 -3.83 -3.04 2.81
C ILE A 180 -4.37 -2.96 4.22
N THR A 181 -3.51 -3.06 5.22
CA THR A 181 -3.82 -3.20 6.64
C THR A 181 -2.82 -2.38 7.43
N ALA A 182 -3.25 -1.94 8.61
CA ALA A 182 -2.44 -1.18 9.55
C ALA A 182 -2.94 -1.52 10.96
N HIS A 183 -2.37 -0.89 11.98
CA HIS A 183 -2.90 -1.00 13.34
C HIS A 183 -4.32 -0.45 13.46
N ASP A 184 -4.69 0.51 12.62
CA ASP A 184 -6.07 0.99 12.50
C ASP A 184 -6.89 0.08 11.56
N GLY A 185 -8.02 -0.41 12.06
CA GLY A 185 -8.91 -1.28 11.30
C GLY A 185 -8.59 -2.77 11.47
N MET A 186 -9.16 -3.58 10.58
CA MET A 186 -8.92 -5.03 10.57
C MET A 186 -7.52 -5.37 10.05
N ASN A 187 -6.88 -6.38 10.66
CA ASN A 187 -5.75 -7.12 10.09
C ASN A 187 -6.19 -7.94 8.86
N LEU A 188 -5.24 -8.58 8.18
CA LEU A 188 -5.49 -9.23 6.88
C LEU A 188 -6.41 -10.44 6.99
N ARG A 189 -6.29 -11.23 8.07
CA ARG A 189 -7.18 -12.38 8.30
C ARG A 189 -8.60 -11.91 8.59
N ASP A 190 -8.76 -10.93 9.46
CA ASP A 190 -10.07 -10.44 9.88
C ASP A 190 -10.81 -9.73 8.74
N LEU A 191 -10.07 -9.05 7.86
CA LEU A 191 -10.60 -8.42 6.65
C LEU A 191 -11.35 -9.39 5.71
N VAL A 192 -10.98 -10.68 5.73
CA VAL A 192 -11.64 -11.73 4.94
C VAL A 192 -12.53 -12.65 5.79
N THR A 193 -12.67 -12.37 7.08
CA THR A 193 -13.36 -13.25 8.05
C THR A 193 -14.58 -12.59 8.68
N TYR A 194 -14.57 -11.25 8.78
CA TYR A 194 -15.64 -10.48 9.43
C TYR A 194 -16.14 -9.37 8.51
N GLU A 195 -17.46 -9.25 8.38
CA GLU A 195 -18.11 -8.14 7.68
C GLU A 195 -18.38 -6.97 8.63
N ASN A 196 -18.62 -7.26 9.91
CA ASN A 196 -18.87 -6.26 10.95
C ASN A 196 -17.69 -6.15 11.93
N LYS A 197 -17.59 -5.01 12.62
CA LYS A 197 -16.63 -4.82 13.71
C LYS A 197 -17.16 -5.45 15.01
N HIS A 198 -16.26 -6.07 15.77
CA HIS A 198 -16.54 -6.76 17.04
C HIS A 198 -15.68 -6.15 18.17
N ASN A 199 -15.92 -4.88 18.47
CA ASN A 199 -15.14 -4.08 19.41
C ASN A 199 -15.70 -4.11 20.84
N LEU A 200 -16.62 -5.03 21.16
CA LEU A 200 -17.26 -5.11 22.48
C LEU A 200 -16.25 -5.23 23.64
N ALA A 201 -15.09 -5.84 23.39
CA ALA A 201 -14.00 -5.93 24.36
C ALA A 201 -13.44 -4.56 24.79
N ASN A 202 -13.66 -3.50 24.00
CA ASN A 202 -13.22 -2.14 24.29
C ASN A 202 -14.13 -1.42 25.29
N LEU A 203 -15.30 -1.98 25.63
CA LEU A 203 -16.27 -1.45 26.60
C LEU A 203 -16.89 -0.10 26.21
N GLU A 204 -17.01 0.17 24.91
CA GLU A 204 -17.66 1.37 24.33
C GLU A 204 -18.93 1.01 23.55
N ASP A 205 -19.60 -0.09 23.94
CA ASP A 205 -20.82 -0.61 23.29
C ASP A 205 -20.69 -0.78 21.75
N ASN A 206 -19.49 -1.15 21.28
CA ASN A 206 -19.14 -1.29 19.86
C ASN A 206 -19.24 0.02 19.05
N SER A 207 -19.27 1.17 19.71
CA SER A 207 -19.42 2.48 19.07
C SER A 207 -18.11 2.98 18.46
N ASP A 208 -16.98 2.54 18.99
CA ASP A 208 -15.63 2.91 18.56
C ASP A 208 -15.18 2.13 17.31
N GLY A 209 -14.17 2.64 16.60
CA GLY A 209 -13.65 2.03 15.37
C GLY A 209 -14.47 2.36 14.11
N HIS A 210 -13.80 2.29 12.95
CA HIS A 210 -14.38 2.67 11.66
C HIS A 210 -15.42 1.64 11.17
N SER A 211 -16.54 2.09 10.60
CA SER A 211 -17.59 1.17 10.13
C SER A 211 -17.36 0.66 8.71
N ALA A 212 -16.78 1.47 7.82
CA ALA A 212 -16.56 1.06 6.42
C ALA A 212 -15.20 0.35 6.25
N ASN A 213 -15.13 -0.92 6.69
CA ASN A 213 -13.90 -1.71 6.61
C ASN A 213 -13.54 -2.17 5.20
N TYR A 214 -14.54 -2.24 4.31
CA TYR A 214 -14.46 -2.89 3.00
C TYR A 214 -14.00 -4.36 3.10
N SER A 215 -14.40 -5.02 4.18
CA SER A 215 -14.19 -6.45 4.44
C SER A 215 -15.33 -7.30 3.85
N ALA A 216 -15.13 -8.61 3.81
CA ALA A 216 -16.16 -9.60 3.53
C ALA A 216 -15.86 -10.90 4.26
N ASN A 217 -16.89 -11.55 4.79
CA ASN A 217 -16.77 -12.81 5.52
C ASN A 217 -16.91 -14.06 4.63
N TYR A 218 -17.27 -13.87 3.35
CA TYR A 218 -17.48 -14.92 2.36
C TYR A 218 -18.51 -15.99 2.75
N GLY A 219 -19.51 -15.62 3.57
CA GLY A 219 -20.70 -16.42 3.85
C GLY A 219 -20.92 -16.73 5.34
N VAL A 220 -19.86 -16.72 6.16
CA VAL A 220 -19.95 -17.02 7.60
C VAL A 220 -19.22 -15.93 8.38
N GLU A 221 -19.89 -15.20 9.26
CA GLU A 221 -19.22 -14.22 10.13
C GLU A 221 -18.32 -14.93 11.15
N GLY A 222 -17.03 -14.62 11.14
CA GLY A 222 -16.05 -15.23 12.04
C GLY A 222 -15.43 -16.53 11.53
N GLU A 223 -14.76 -17.23 12.44
CA GLU A 223 -14.09 -18.51 12.17
C GLU A 223 -15.10 -19.60 11.78
N THR A 224 -14.68 -20.51 10.90
CA THR A 224 -15.53 -21.60 10.39
C THR A 224 -14.69 -22.83 10.05
N ASP A 225 -15.29 -24.02 10.10
CA ASP A 225 -14.68 -25.28 9.66
C ASP A 225 -14.99 -25.60 8.18
N ASP A 226 -15.75 -24.74 7.48
CA ASP A 226 -16.07 -24.93 6.05
C ASP A 226 -14.78 -24.78 5.19
N PRO A 227 -14.31 -25.87 4.55
CA PRO A 227 -13.06 -25.85 3.81
C PRO A 227 -13.12 -24.98 2.55
N GLU A 228 -14.28 -24.81 1.92
CA GLU A 228 -14.42 -24.00 0.70
C GLU A 228 -14.34 -22.50 1.04
N ILE A 229 -14.97 -22.08 2.13
CA ILE A 229 -14.85 -20.71 2.64
C ILE A 229 -13.41 -20.41 3.04
N ASN A 230 -12.77 -21.30 3.80
CA ASN A 230 -11.39 -21.09 4.25
C ASN A 230 -10.39 -21.03 3.09
N LYS A 231 -10.59 -21.87 2.05
CA LYS A 231 -9.79 -21.82 0.82
C LYS A 231 -9.97 -20.50 0.06
N LEU A 232 -11.20 -19.99 -0.03
CA LEU A 232 -11.47 -18.68 -0.64
C LEU A 232 -10.84 -17.54 0.17
N ARG A 233 -11.00 -17.54 1.49
CA ARG A 233 -10.38 -16.55 2.40
C ARG A 233 -8.87 -16.51 2.26
N LEU A 234 -8.22 -17.68 2.24
CA LEU A 234 -6.79 -17.81 2.01
C LEU A 234 -6.38 -17.20 0.66
N ARG A 235 -7.11 -17.51 -0.42
CA ARG A 235 -6.88 -16.93 -1.75
C ARG A 235 -7.04 -15.40 -1.74
N GLN A 236 -8.03 -14.88 -1.04
CA GLN A 236 -8.28 -13.44 -0.94
C GLN A 236 -7.17 -12.71 -0.18
N ARG A 237 -6.65 -13.31 0.89
CA ARG A 237 -5.45 -12.81 1.58
C ARG A 237 -4.25 -12.74 0.64
N LYS A 238 -4.01 -13.81 -0.14
CA LYS A 238 -2.95 -13.82 -1.16
C LYS A 238 -3.16 -12.75 -2.23
N ASN A 239 -4.38 -12.54 -2.72
CA ASN A 239 -4.71 -11.51 -3.70
C ASN A 239 -4.39 -10.09 -3.21
N LEU A 240 -4.76 -9.80 -1.97
CA LEU A 240 -4.50 -8.52 -1.31
C LEU A 240 -3.00 -8.29 -1.14
N LEU A 241 -2.27 -9.30 -0.66
CA LEU A 241 -0.80 -9.25 -0.54
C LEU A 241 -0.12 -9.11 -1.91
N ALA A 242 -0.57 -9.87 -2.92
CA ALA A 242 -0.03 -9.76 -4.28
C ALA A 242 -0.23 -8.34 -4.83
N SER A 243 -1.42 -7.76 -4.65
CA SER A 243 -1.69 -6.38 -5.07
C SER A 243 -0.76 -5.38 -4.36
N LEU A 244 -0.52 -5.55 -3.06
CA LEU A 244 0.39 -4.71 -2.28
C LEU A 244 1.83 -4.77 -2.83
N PHE A 245 2.37 -5.96 -3.03
CA PHE A 245 3.76 -6.16 -3.45
C PHE A 245 4.00 -5.94 -4.95
N LEU A 246 2.96 -6.05 -5.79
CA LEU A 246 3.05 -5.84 -7.23
C LEU A 246 2.73 -4.41 -7.69
N ALA A 247 2.18 -3.56 -6.82
CA ALA A 247 1.92 -2.17 -7.14
C ALA A 247 3.19 -1.32 -7.16
N GLN A 248 3.22 -0.30 -8.03
CA GLN A 248 4.24 0.75 -7.98
C GLN A 248 4.06 1.59 -6.70
N GLY A 249 5.17 2.01 -6.10
CA GLY A 249 5.21 2.68 -4.80
C GLY A 249 5.83 1.83 -3.70
N THR A 250 5.73 2.25 -2.45
CA THR A 250 6.39 1.60 -1.32
C THR A 250 5.40 0.73 -0.54
N PRO A 251 5.52 -0.61 -0.53
CA PRO A 251 4.61 -1.46 0.23
C PRO A 251 4.91 -1.41 1.73
N MET A 252 3.87 -1.28 2.55
CA MET A 252 3.90 -1.45 4.00
C MET A 252 3.00 -2.62 4.39
N MET A 253 3.57 -3.58 5.11
CA MET A 253 2.87 -4.76 5.64
C MET A 253 2.71 -4.62 7.15
N LEU A 254 1.54 -4.95 7.68
CA LEU A 254 1.29 -5.02 9.11
C LEU A 254 1.91 -6.30 9.68
N ALA A 255 2.65 -6.17 10.78
CA ALA A 255 3.24 -7.33 11.45
C ALA A 255 2.14 -8.30 11.93
N GLY A 256 2.32 -9.59 11.67
CA GLY A 256 1.37 -10.64 12.00
C GLY A 256 0.45 -11.04 10.86
N ASP A 257 0.32 -10.24 9.79
CA ASP A 257 -0.46 -10.63 8.60
C ASP A 257 0.16 -11.84 7.91
N GLU A 258 1.50 -11.94 7.94
CA GLU A 258 2.28 -13.09 7.47
C GLU A 258 2.09 -14.34 8.33
N MET A 259 1.48 -14.21 9.51
CA MET A 259 1.24 -15.28 10.48
C MET A 259 -0.26 -15.60 10.65
N SER A 260 -1.13 -15.02 9.82
CA SER A 260 -2.57 -15.14 9.98
C SER A 260 -3.07 -14.62 11.35
N HIS A 261 -2.45 -13.57 11.90
CA HIS A 261 -2.87 -12.92 13.14
C HIS A 261 -4.33 -12.47 13.04
N THR A 262 -5.08 -12.64 14.12
CA THR A 262 -6.48 -12.22 14.25
C THR A 262 -6.64 -11.42 15.54
N GLN A 263 -7.50 -10.41 15.48
CA GLN A 263 -8.00 -9.62 16.59
C GLN A 263 -9.48 -9.95 16.84
N GLN A 264 -9.94 -11.10 16.34
CA GLN A 264 -11.30 -11.63 16.51
C GLN A 264 -12.37 -10.66 16.01
N GLY A 265 -12.08 -9.95 14.92
CA GLY A 265 -12.99 -8.96 14.33
C GLY A 265 -13.00 -7.60 15.05
N ASN A 266 -12.21 -7.42 16.13
CA ASN A 266 -11.98 -6.11 16.71
C ASN A 266 -11.11 -5.28 15.74
N ASN A 267 -11.64 -4.17 15.24
CA ASN A 267 -10.95 -3.32 14.27
C ASN A 267 -10.37 -2.04 14.88
N ASN A 268 -10.33 -1.97 16.21
CA ASN A 268 -9.85 -0.83 16.97
C ASN A 268 -9.25 -1.31 18.30
N CYS A 269 -8.26 -2.20 18.25
CA CYS A 269 -7.70 -2.86 19.43
C CYS A 269 -6.81 -1.95 20.31
N TYR A 270 -7.00 -0.62 20.28
CA TYR A 270 -6.10 0.37 20.88
C TYR A 270 -5.91 0.22 22.40
N CYS A 271 -6.92 -0.30 23.09
CA CYS A 271 -6.92 -0.50 24.54
C CYS A 271 -6.76 -1.98 24.95
N GLN A 272 -6.55 -2.89 23.99
CA GLN A 272 -6.37 -4.31 24.26
C GLN A 272 -4.89 -4.61 24.44
N ASN A 273 -4.46 -4.81 25.68
CA ASN A 273 -3.11 -5.26 26.03
C ASN A 273 -3.17 -6.72 26.52
N ASN A 274 -3.54 -7.63 25.61
CA ASN A 274 -3.85 -9.04 25.87
C ASN A 274 -3.79 -9.87 24.57
N GLU A 275 -4.23 -11.13 24.63
CA GLU A 275 -4.20 -12.10 23.53
C GLU A 275 -4.95 -11.67 22.26
N ILE A 276 -5.85 -10.69 22.34
CA ILE A 276 -6.50 -10.12 21.15
C ILE A 276 -5.47 -9.40 20.27
N SER A 277 -4.52 -8.67 20.87
CA SER A 277 -3.53 -7.86 20.14
C SER A 277 -2.15 -8.51 20.07
N TRP A 278 -1.87 -9.51 20.92
CA TRP A 278 -0.56 -10.17 20.94
C TRP A 278 -0.35 -11.05 19.72
N LEU A 279 0.83 -10.94 19.11
CA LEU A 279 1.25 -11.87 18.07
C LEU A 279 1.47 -13.25 18.69
N ASN A 280 0.74 -14.23 18.18
CA ASN A 280 0.89 -15.62 18.60
C ASN A 280 2.05 -16.27 17.86
N TRP A 281 3.15 -16.52 18.56
CA TRP A 281 4.36 -17.14 18.01
C TRP A 281 4.32 -18.67 17.97
N ASP A 282 3.23 -19.29 18.41
CA ASP A 282 3.00 -20.73 18.27
C ASP A 282 2.52 -21.06 16.84
N PHE A 283 3.41 -20.93 15.87
CA PHE A 283 3.19 -21.28 14.47
C PHE A 283 4.44 -21.93 13.87
N ASP A 284 4.26 -22.79 12.87
CA ASP A 284 5.36 -23.35 12.07
C ASP A 284 5.47 -22.61 10.74
N PRO A 285 6.44 -21.68 10.59
CA PRO A 285 6.60 -20.92 9.36
C PRO A 285 6.86 -21.82 8.14
N GLY A 286 7.46 -23.00 8.32
CA GLY A 286 7.78 -23.92 7.22
C GLY A 286 6.55 -24.52 6.54
N ASN A 287 5.45 -24.64 7.30
CA ASN A 287 4.19 -25.24 6.86
C ASN A 287 3.05 -24.21 6.69
N ASP A 288 3.25 -22.94 7.08
CA ASP A 288 2.25 -21.89 6.86
C ASP A 288 2.31 -21.34 5.43
N GLU A 289 1.24 -21.56 4.69
CA GLU A 289 1.14 -21.20 3.27
C GLU A 289 1.19 -19.69 3.03
N ILE A 290 0.65 -18.87 3.95
CA ILE A 290 0.71 -17.40 3.80
C ILE A 290 2.10 -16.88 4.12
N PHE A 291 2.75 -17.42 5.14
CA PHE A 291 4.11 -17.03 5.46
C PHE A 291 5.06 -17.27 4.27
N GLN A 292 4.97 -18.44 3.64
CA GLN A 292 5.75 -18.72 2.43
C GLN A 292 5.34 -17.82 1.25
N PHE A 293 4.04 -17.49 1.11
CA PHE A 293 3.58 -16.56 0.09
C PHE A 293 4.12 -15.14 0.27
N CYS A 294 4.15 -14.62 1.50
CA CYS A 294 4.78 -13.34 1.81
C CYS A 294 6.27 -13.34 1.41
N LYS A 295 7.01 -14.41 1.74
CA LYS A 295 8.41 -14.56 1.33
C LYS A 295 8.57 -14.56 -0.18
N LYS A 296 7.76 -15.34 -0.91
CA LYS A 296 7.80 -15.39 -2.38
C LYS A 296 7.48 -14.02 -3.00
N LEU A 297 6.52 -13.27 -2.47
CA LEU A 297 6.20 -11.93 -2.97
C LEU A 297 7.35 -10.92 -2.76
N ILE A 298 8.01 -10.97 -1.59
CA ILE A 298 9.18 -10.14 -1.31
C ILE A 298 10.30 -10.49 -2.30
N GLU A 299 10.56 -11.78 -2.51
CA GLU A 299 11.56 -12.26 -3.47
C GLU A 299 11.24 -11.81 -4.90
N VAL A 300 10.00 -12.02 -5.37
CA VAL A 300 9.51 -11.57 -6.68
C VAL A 300 9.73 -10.07 -6.84
N ARG A 301 9.33 -9.26 -5.86
CA ARG A 301 9.52 -7.80 -5.94
C ARG A 301 10.98 -7.39 -6.03
N GLN A 302 11.89 -8.11 -5.35
CA GLN A 302 13.34 -7.87 -5.42
C GLN A 302 13.95 -8.32 -6.75
N GLN A 303 13.45 -9.41 -7.33
CA GLN A 303 13.95 -9.98 -8.59
C GLN A 303 13.45 -9.26 -9.84
N HIS A 304 12.30 -8.59 -9.76
CA HIS A 304 11.64 -7.93 -10.90
C HIS A 304 11.59 -6.41 -10.76
N PRO A 305 12.61 -5.68 -11.22
CA PRO A 305 12.68 -4.22 -11.06
C PRO A 305 11.58 -3.42 -11.75
N LEU A 306 10.92 -4.01 -12.74
CA LEU A 306 9.78 -3.40 -13.43
C LEU A 306 8.65 -3.06 -12.46
N ILE A 307 8.58 -3.73 -11.30
CA ILE A 307 7.60 -3.52 -10.23
C ILE A 307 8.00 -2.37 -9.28
N ASN A 308 9.28 -1.99 -9.29
CA ASN A 308 9.87 -1.00 -8.39
C ASN A 308 10.50 0.15 -9.17
N ARG A 309 9.72 0.82 -10.02
CA ARG A 309 10.23 1.88 -10.89
C ARG A 309 10.43 3.20 -10.14
N PRO A 310 11.47 3.96 -10.49
CA PRO A 310 11.68 5.30 -9.95
C PRO A 310 10.71 6.34 -10.54
N ALA A 311 10.15 6.07 -11.73
CA ALA A 311 9.20 6.92 -12.43
C ALA A 311 7.84 6.23 -12.65
N MET A 312 6.77 7.01 -12.70
CA MET A 312 5.42 6.50 -12.96
C MET A 312 5.27 6.10 -14.43
N PRO A 313 4.72 4.91 -14.72
CA PRO A 313 4.53 4.48 -16.10
C PRO A 313 3.23 5.03 -16.69
N HIS A 314 3.29 5.42 -17.96
CA HIS A 314 2.20 6.11 -18.69
C HIS A 314 1.79 5.44 -20.00
N GLY A 315 2.56 4.47 -20.49
CA GLY A 315 2.30 3.78 -21.76
C GLY A 315 2.78 4.56 -22.98
N LEU A 316 3.53 5.65 -22.76
CA LEU A 316 3.99 6.59 -23.79
C LEU A 316 5.37 6.22 -24.36
N VAL A 317 6.15 5.43 -23.61
CA VAL A 317 7.49 5.01 -24.04
C VAL A 317 7.39 3.58 -24.54
N VAL A 318 7.99 3.30 -25.71
CA VAL A 318 7.97 1.97 -26.33
C VAL A 318 9.38 1.40 -26.36
N SER A 319 9.51 0.13 -26.00
CA SER A 319 10.76 -0.61 -26.05
C SER A 319 11.18 -0.87 -27.49
N ASN A 320 12.40 -0.47 -27.87
CA ASN A 320 12.94 -0.84 -29.18
C ASN A 320 13.24 -2.34 -29.29
N ARG A 321 13.41 -3.03 -28.15
CA ARG A 321 13.72 -4.46 -28.10
C ARG A 321 12.46 -5.28 -28.31
N THR A 322 11.40 -4.99 -27.55
CA THR A 322 10.19 -5.83 -27.53
C THR A 322 9.00 -5.21 -28.26
N GLY A 323 9.03 -3.93 -28.63
CA GLY A 323 7.88 -3.20 -29.16
C GLY A 323 6.79 -2.91 -28.12
N LEU A 324 7.01 -3.24 -26.84
CA LEU A 324 6.04 -3.07 -25.78
C LEU A 324 6.15 -1.69 -25.13
N SER A 325 5.01 -1.10 -24.77
CA SER A 325 4.96 0.12 -23.97
C SER A 325 5.38 -0.13 -22.52
N ASP A 326 5.89 0.90 -21.84
CA ASP A 326 6.31 0.86 -20.43
C ASP A 326 5.22 0.34 -19.49
N ILE A 327 3.94 0.60 -19.79
CA ILE A 327 2.78 -0.07 -19.22
C ILE A 327 1.71 -0.31 -20.29
N SER A 328 0.95 -1.39 -20.17
CA SER A 328 -0.22 -1.68 -21.00
C SER A 328 -1.28 -2.45 -20.21
N TRP A 329 -2.54 -2.32 -20.63
CA TRP A 329 -3.67 -2.98 -19.99
C TRP A 329 -4.42 -3.85 -21.00
N PHE A 330 -4.71 -5.10 -20.64
CA PHE A 330 -5.30 -6.07 -21.56
C PHE A 330 -6.60 -6.67 -21.04
N GLY A 331 -7.51 -6.97 -21.97
CA GLY A 331 -8.70 -7.78 -21.72
C GLY A 331 -8.41 -9.28 -21.77
N LEU A 332 -9.42 -10.10 -21.52
CA LEU A 332 -9.30 -11.57 -21.52
C LEU A 332 -8.84 -12.16 -22.86
N ASP A 333 -9.11 -11.47 -23.96
CA ASP A 333 -8.74 -11.91 -25.31
C ASP A 333 -7.29 -11.56 -25.69
N GLY A 334 -6.53 -10.93 -24.78
CA GLY A 334 -5.16 -10.48 -25.03
C GLY A 334 -5.08 -9.15 -25.80
N SER A 335 -6.23 -8.51 -26.08
CA SER A 335 -6.27 -7.20 -26.74
C SER A 335 -6.18 -6.04 -25.75
N PRO A 336 -5.63 -4.87 -26.14
CA PRO A 336 -5.59 -3.70 -25.28
C PRO A 336 -6.99 -3.23 -24.84
N LEU A 337 -7.16 -2.98 -23.55
CA LEU A 337 -8.41 -2.44 -23.00
C LEU A 337 -8.71 -1.05 -23.54
N GLN A 338 -9.88 -0.93 -24.17
CA GLN A 338 -10.39 0.34 -24.68
C GLN A 338 -11.00 1.21 -23.57
N GLU A 339 -11.05 2.52 -23.77
CA GLU A 339 -11.62 3.48 -22.80
C GLU A 339 -13.06 3.13 -22.40
N SER A 340 -13.87 2.66 -23.35
CA SER A 340 -15.26 2.25 -23.09
C SER A 340 -15.36 1.05 -22.15
N SER A 341 -14.38 0.14 -22.16
CA SER A 341 -14.34 -1.03 -21.26
C SER A 341 -14.12 -0.60 -19.81
N TRP A 342 -13.28 0.41 -19.56
CA TRP A 342 -13.06 0.96 -18.22
C TRP A 342 -14.30 1.59 -17.60
N ARG A 343 -15.23 2.07 -18.42
CA ARG A 343 -16.49 2.68 -17.95
C ARG A 343 -17.55 1.64 -17.58
N LYS A 344 -17.32 0.35 -17.86
CA LYS A 344 -18.25 -0.72 -17.52
C LYS A 344 -18.18 -1.04 -16.02
N PRO A 345 -19.29 -0.91 -15.26
CA PRO A 345 -19.28 -1.18 -13.83
C PRO A 345 -18.92 -2.62 -13.45
N ASP A 346 -19.08 -3.58 -14.36
CA ASP A 346 -18.88 -5.01 -14.16
C ASP A 346 -17.49 -5.51 -14.62
N LEU A 347 -16.58 -4.63 -15.06
CA LEU A 347 -15.21 -5.00 -15.37
C LEU A 347 -14.53 -5.53 -14.10
N LYS A 348 -14.33 -6.85 -13.99
CA LYS A 348 -13.65 -7.50 -12.84
C LYS A 348 -12.40 -8.29 -13.22
N THR A 349 -12.11 -8.36 -14.53
CA THR A 349 -11.03 -9.18 -15.07
C THR A 349 -10.23 -8.41 -16.11
N PHE A 350 -8.92 -8.32 -15.92
CA PHE A 350 -8.00 -7.65 -16.83
C PHE A 350 -6.55 -7.97 -16.45
N ALA A 351 -5.61 -7.55 -17.28
CA ALA A 351 -4.19 -7.66 -16.99
C ALA A 351 -3.46 -6.32 -17.06
N MET A 352 -2.42 -6.19 -16.24
CA MET A 352 -1.43 -5.12 -16.31
C MET A 352 -0.11 -5.70 -16.79
N MET A 353 0.47 -5.13 -17.85
CA MET A 353 1.81 -5.47 -18.31
C MET A 353 2.75 -4.31 -18.07
N LEU A 354 3.94 -4.61 -17.56
CA LEU A 354 5.04 -3.66 -17.39
C LEU A 354 6.22 -4.16 -18.22
N ALA A 355 6.73 -3.33 -19.13
CA ALA A 355 7.83 -3.73 -20.01
C ALA A 355 9.05 -2.82 -19.86
N ALA A 356 10.25 -3.39 -20.00
CA ALA A 356 11.49 -2.63 -19.99
C ALA A 356 11.57 -1.74 -21.23
N THR A 357 11.52 -0.42 -21.03
CA THR A 357 11.75 0.59 -22.07
C THR A 357 13.18 1.12 -21.97
N GLN A 358 13.74 1.66 -23.07
CA GLN A 358 15.15 2.07 -23.24
C GLN A 358 15.82 2.60 -21.95
N ARG A 359 17.09 2.22 -21.69
CA ARG A 359 17.93 2.60 -20.52
C ARG A 359 17.40 3.85 -19.82
N GLU A 360 16.64 3.67 -18.74
CA GLU A 360 16.32 4.80 -17.89
C GLU A 360 17.64 5.51 -17.54
N PRO A 361 17.73 6.84 -17.66
CA PRO A 361 18.97 7.55 -17.36
C PRO A 361 19.17 7.48 -15.86
N THR A 362 20.13 6.68 -15.42
CA THR A 362 20.26 6.40 -14.00
C THR A 362 21.68 6.46 -13.48
N SER A 363 21.78 7.01 -12.28
CA SER A 363 22.80 6.70 -11.28
C SER A 363 23.16 5.20 -11.22
N ASN A 364 24.41 4.91 -10.85
CA ASN A 364 25.12 3.63 -10.89
C ASN A 364 24.40 2.34 -10.39
N LEU A 365 23.23 2.42 -9.75
CA LEU A 365 22.48 1.23 -9.29
C LEU A 365 21.76 0.49 -10.41
N SER A 366 21.35 1.17 -11.47
CA SER A 366 20.43 0.61 -12.47
C SER A 366 21.08 0.01 -13.70
N GLU A 367 22.41 0.10 -13.81
CA GLU A 367 23.17 -0.74 -14.73
C GLU A 367 23.07 -2.23 -14.36
N ILE A 368 22.83 -2.56 -13.09
CA ILE A 368 22.63 -3.95 -12.62
C ILE A 368 21.18 -4.41 -12.85
N ILE A 369 20.23 -3.46 -12.78
CA ILE A 369 18.79 -3.69 -12.68
C ILE A 369 18.15 -4.05 -14.04
N CYS A 370 18.67 -3.56 -15.16
CA CYS A 370 18.09 -3.78 -16.49
C CYS A 370 18.35 -5.17 -17.13
N SER A 371 18.75 -6.19 -16.36
CA SER A 371 19.30 -7.44 -16.92
C SER A 371 18.50 -8.74 -16.71
N LEU A 372 17.34 -8.72 -16.02
CA LEU A 372 16.64 -9.97 -15.66
C LEU A 372 15.35 -10.25 -16.48
N ASP A 373 14.49 -9.26 -16.75
CA ASP A 373 13.23 -9.47 -17.49
C ASP A 373 12.97 -8.42 -18.57
N ASP A 374 12.37 -8.84 -19.68
CA ASP A 374 11.94 -7.95 -20.76
C ASP A 374 10.55 -7.35 -20.48
N ALA A 375 9.64 -8.12 -19.89
CA ALA A 375 8.36 -7.66 -19.38
C ALA A 375 7.81 -8.59 -18.30
N VAL A 376 6.84 -8.10 -17.53
CA VAL A 376 6.00 -8.90 -16.64
C VAL A 376 4.53 -8.58 -16.91
N ILE A 377 3.66 -9.58 -16.80
CA ILE A 377 2.21 -9.41 -16.88
C ILE A 377 1.56 -9.96 -15.62
N ILE A 378 0.63 -9.19 -15.07
CA ILE A 378 -0.12 -9.53 -13.88
C ILE A 378 -1.59 -9.62 -14.28
N LEU A 379 -2.19 -10.79 -14.10
CA LEU A 379 -3.58 -11.07 -14.41
C LEU A 379 -4.41 -10.95 -13.13
N PHE A 380 -5.53 -10.24 -13.21
CA PHE A 380 -6.47 -10.06 -12.12
C PHE A 380 -7.82 -10.67 -12.48
N ASN A 381 -8.36 -11.53 -11.63
CA ASN A 381 -9.73 -12.01 -11.70
C ASN A 381 -10.43 -11.82 -10.35
N ALA A 382 -11.16 -10.72 -10.20
CA ALA A 382 -12.02 -10.48 -9.03
C ALA A 382 -13.47 -10.97 -9.22
N SER A 383 -13.76 -11.69 -10.31
CA SER A 383 -15.08 -12.25 -10.57
C SER A 383 -15.31 -13.59 -9.87
N ASP A 384 -16.57 -13.97 -9.78
CA ASP A 384 -17.03 -15.20 -9.13
C ASP A 384 -16.90 -16.44 -10.05
N SER A 385 -16.27 -16.28 -11.22
CA SER A 385 -16.15 -17.33 -12.24
C SER A 385 -14.70 -17.51 -12.68
N ASP A 386 -14.34 -18.76 -13.00
CA ASP A 386 -13.11 -19.07 -13.71
C ASP A 386 -13.15 -18.44 -15.11
N VAL A 387 -12.02 -17.91 -15.57
CA VAL A 387 -11.88 -17.29 -16.89
C VAL A 387 -10.69 -17.88 -17.66
N SER A 388 -10.73 -17.79 -18.98
CA SER A 388 -9.58 -18.04 -19.84
C SER A 388 -9.00 -16.69 -20.25
N PHE A 389 -7.69 -16.53 -20.09
CA PHE A 389 -6.96 -15.34 -20.48
C PHE A 389 -5.96 -15.69 -21.57
N ASN A 390 -6.02 -14.99 -22.70
CA ASN A 390 -5.03 -15.12 -23.76
C ASN A 390 -3.87 -14.16 -23.49
N LEU A 391 -2.70 -14.71 -23.17
CA LEU A 391 -1.47 -13.95 -23.09
C LEU A 391 -1.15 -13.31 -24.45
N PRO A 392 -0.62 -12.07 -24.49
CA PRO A 392 -0.28 -11.43 -25.76
C PRO A 392 0.69 -12.28 -26.58
N ASP A 393 0.35 -12.52 -27.85
CA ASP A 393 1.23 -13.21 -28.80
C ASP A 393 2.42 -12.30 -29.14
N GLN A 394 3.60 -12.73 -28.70
CA GLN A 394 4.85 -11.98 -28.78
C GLN A 394 5.98 -12.95 -29.13
N SER A 395 7.06 -12.45 -29.73
CA SER A 395 8.23 -13.24 -30.12
C SER A 395 9.12 -13.63 -28.93
N GLY A 396 8.57 -14.37 -27.98
CA GLY A 396 9.26 -14.78 -26.76
C GLY A 396 8.52 -15.87 -25.99
N VAL A 397 8.91 -16.05 -24.73
CA VAL A 397 8.39 -17.09 -23.86
C VAL A 397 7.87 -16.50 -22.55
N TRP A 398 6.77 -17.06 -22.05
CA TRP A 398 6.17 -16.72 -20.77
C TRP A 398 6.52 -17.79 -19.73
N ALA A 399 6.76 -17.38 -18.48
CA ALA A 399 6.92 -18.29 -17.35
C ALA A 399 6.09 -17.80 -16.16
N LEU A 400 5.35 -18.71 -15.52
CA LEU A 400 4.53 -18.42 -14.35
C LEU A 400 5.43 -18.14 -13.13
N GLU A 401 5.29 -16.99 -12.49
CA GLU A 401 5.99 -16.68 -11.23
C GLU A 401 5.21 -17.15 -10.01
N PHE A 402 3.89 -16.93 -9.99
CA PHE A 402 2.97 -17.47 -8.99
C PHE A 402 1.51 -17.34 -9.45
N ASP A 403 0.64 -18.19 -8.90
CA ASP A 403 -0.82 -18.04 -8.91
C ASP A 403 -1.33 -18.14 -7.47
N THR A 404 -2.12 -17.16 -7.04
CA THR A 404 -2.77 -17.14 -5.72
C THR A 404 -3.75 -18.29 -5.49
N ALA A 405 -4.29 -18.90 -6.55
CA ALA A 405 -5.17 -20.07 -6.47
C ALA A 405 -4.41 -21.38 -6.19
N GLU A 406 -3.10 -21.40 -6.44
CA GLU A 406 -2.23 -22.55 -6.22
C GLU A 406 -1.54 -22.48 -4.84
N THR A 407 -1.21 -23.67 -4.31
CA THR A 407 -0.35 -23.80 -3.14
C THR A 407 1.09 -23.63 -3.57
N ILE A 408 1.86 -22.79 -2.87
CA ILE A 408 3.29 -22.65 -3.18
C ILE A 408 3.99 -23.95 -2.85
N THR A 409 4.65 -24.53 -3.85
CA THR A 409 5.67 -25.56 -3.62
C THR A 409 7.03 -24.89 -3.53
N ASN A 410 7.80 -25.18 -2.47
CA ASN A 410 9.18 -24.68 -2.26
C ASN A 410 10.20 -25.29 -3.25
N SER A 411 9.74 -25.83 -4.37
CA SER A 411 10.61 -26.39 -5.40
C SER A 411 11.23 -25.25 -6.20
N ASN A 412 12.56 -25.12 -6.13
CA ASN A 412 13.41 -24.39 -7.10
C ASN A 412 13.37 -25.00 -8.51
N ASP A 413 12.32 -25.74 -8.85
CA ASP A 413 12.15 -26.32 -10.16
C ASP A 413 11.99 -25.16 -11.14
N ASN A 414 12.87 -25.15 -12.15
CA ASN A 414 12.76 -24.31 -13.33
C ASN A 414 11.31 -24.34 -13.80
N LYS A 415 10.53 -23.31 -13.47
CA LYS A 415 9.12 -23.26 -13.84
C LYS A 415 9.08 -23.29 -15.37
N PRO A 416 8.44 -24.30 -15.98
CA PRO A 416 8.51 -24.51 -17.41
C PRO A 416 7.93 -23.29 -18.13
N TYR A 417 8.54 -22.94 -19.25
CA TYR A 417 7.95 -21.98 -20.16
C TYR A 417 6.60 -22.50 -20.63
N ILE A 418 5.64 -21.59 -20.78
CA ILE A 418 4.28 -21.95 -21.18
C ILE A 418 4.22 -21.93 -22.70
N GLU A 419 3.82 -23.05 -23.28
CA GLU A 419 3.61 -23.19 -24.73
C GLU A 419 2.21 -22.72 -25.15
N ASP A 420 1.21 -22.89 -24.28
CA ASP A 420 -0.17 -22.43 -24.50
C ASP A 420 -0.36 -21.00 -23.97
N LEU A 421 -0.66 -20.06 -24.88
CA LEU A 421 -0.94 -18.68 -24.51
C LEU A 421 -2.32 -18.52 -23.85
N SER A 422 -3.22 -19.51 -23.94
CA SER A 422 -4.51 -19.50 -23.27
C SER A 422 -4.39 -20.09 -21.87
N VAL A 423 -4.25 -19.24 -20.85
CA VAL A 423 -4.12 -19.67 -19.45
C VAL A 423 -5.46 -19.58 -18.72
N LYS A 424 -5.77 -20.58 -17.91
CA LYS A 424 -6.95 -20.57 -17.03
C LYS A 424 -6.62 -19.77 -15.76
N LEU A 425 -7.49 -18.83 -15.39
CA LEU A 425 -7.39 -18.07 -14.16
C LEU A 425 -8.63 -18.32 -13.30
N THR A 426 -8.42 -18.84 -12.09
CA THR A 426 -9.51 -19.24 -11.18
C THR A 426 -10.30 -18.03 -10.70
N ALA A 427 -11.58 -18.20 -10.35
CA ALA A 427 -12.37 -17.18 -9.67
C ALA A 427 -11.62 -16.60 -8.46
N HIS A 428 -11.70 -15.28 -8.28
CA HIS A 428 -10.99 -14.56 -7.21
C HIS A 428 -9.49 -14.87 -7.15
N SER A 429 -8.76 -14.83 -8.26
CA SER A 429 -7.31 -15.07 -8.24
C SER A 429 -6.51 -14.03 -9.01
N CYS A 430 -5.27 -13.86 -8.58
CA CYS A 430 -4.20 -13.12 -9.24
C CYS A 430 -3.08 -14.09 -9.66
N ALA A 431 -2.51 -13.87 -10.85
CA ALA A 431 -1.34 -14.59 -11.31
C ALA A 431 -0.34 -13.63 -11.95
N MET A 432 0.95 -13.91 -11.81
CA MET A 432 2.02 -13.13 -12.44
C MET A 432 2.86 -14.02 -13.34
N TYR A 433 3.16 -13.54 -14.55
CA TYR A 433 4.05 -14.19 -15.49
C TYR A 433 5.18 -13.23 -15.88
N ARG A 434 6.39 -13.77 -16.05
CA ARG A 434 7.50 -13.04 -16.66
C ARG A 434 7.60 -13.38 -18.15
N TYR A 435 8.06 -12.41 -18.93
CA TYR A 435 8.31 -12.53 -20.36
C TYR A 435 9.79 -12.34 -20.66
N THR A 436 10.32 -13.22 -21.51
CA THR A 436 11.67 -13.11 -22.06
C THR A 436 11.61 -13.15 -23.58
N HIS A 437 12.11 -12.10 -24.23
CA HIS A 437 12.15 -12.02 -25.68
C HIS A 437 13.26 -12.94 -26.22
N VAL A 438 12.87 -13.84 -27.11
CA VAL A 438 13.81 -14.67 -27.88
C VAL A 438 14.11 -13.97 -29.20
N GLN A 439 15.34 -13.49 -29.39
CA GLN A 439 15.74 -12.97 -30.71
C GLN A 439 15.71 -14.12 -31.72
N ALA A 440 15.05 -13.90 -32.85
CA ALA A 440 15.18 -14.78 -34.00
C ALA A 440 16.63 -14.73 -34.47
N ASN A 441 17.45 -15.69 -34.08
CA ASN A 441 18.74 -15.91 -34.73
C ASN A 441 18.46 -16.10 -36.21
N HIS A 442 19.19 -15.38 -37.07
CA HIS A 442 19.31 -15.66 -38.49
C HIS A 442 19.83 -17.10 -38.68
N HIS A 443 18.93 -18.08 -38.69
CA HIS A 443 19.14 -19.37 -39.32
C HIS A 443 18.70 -19.26 -40.77
N ASN A 444 19.57 -18.69 -41.60
CA ASN A 444 19.50 -18.81 -43.06
C ASN A 444 20.87 -18.55 -43.67
N SER A 445 21.82 -19.47 -43.44
CA SER A 445 22.85 -19.85 -44.41
C SER A 445 23.69 -20.97 -43.81
N GLU A 446 24.04 -21.95 -44.64
CA GLU A 446 24.90 -23.11 -44.35
C GLU A 446 24.21 -24.36 -43.77
N LEU A 447 23.20 -24.84 -44.49
CA LEU A 447 23.06 -26.29 -44.75
C LEU A 447 22.79 -26.47 -46.25
N SER A 448 23.85 -26.32 -47.05
CA SER A 448 23.88 -26.80 -48.43
C SER A 448 25.32 -27.10 -48.86
N HIS A 449 25.62 -28.39 -49.05
CA HIS A 449 26.85 -28.97 -49.63
C HIS A 449 28.10 -28.81 -48.74
N ASP A 450 28.85 -29.84 -48.33
CA ASP A 450 29.20 -31.13 -48.96
C ASP A 450 29.08 -32.34 -48.02
#